data_AF-A0A8T5PLR7-F1
#
_entry.id   AF-A0A8T5PLR7-F1
#
_cell.length_a   1.000
_cell.length_b   1.000
_cell.length_c   1.000
_cell.angle_alpha   90.00
_cell.angle_beta   90.00
_cell.angle_gamma   90.00
#
_symmetry.space_group_name_H-M   'P 1'
#
loop_
_entity.id
_entity.type
_entity.pdbx_description
1 polymer ?
#
loop_
_entity_poly.entity_id
_entity_poly.type
_entity_poly.pdbx_seq_one_letter_code
_entity_poly.pdbx_strand_id
1 'polypeptide(L)'
;MYNLIDKIRRYFTFTKDELISIGAASLILGFVFALREWQNASIGDFFAGVLIVLVSLLFHIAVQKIAGLHDGFGVEFKVWWMGLLIGLTITFITKGSVWWIVFPGGLVFSMLARHRLGKFRYGMNYWPMAIIAFSGPIASIVFGTIFKNINLYILNSGFGLFDKIFIFNLVLAACQMLPIPPLDGHYMFFASRSTYAFLLGVIVTYVVLVLGLQIYSWVWAIIIGAILWLIYYIKFERVAW
;
A
#
# COMPACT_ATOMS: atom_id res chain seq x y z
N MET A 1 29.02 6.10 4.03
CA MET A 1 27.69 5.48 3.97
C MET A 1 27.63 4.37 4.99
N TYR A 2 26.86 4.53 6.08
CA TYR A 2 26.64 3.44 7.03
C TYR A 2 25.95 2.27 6.32
N ASN A 3 26.39 1.04 6.62
CA ASN A 3 25.94 -0.17 5.95
C ASN A 3 24.46 -0.44 6.27
N LEU A 4 23.56 -0.28 5.28
CA LEU A 4 22.12 -0.54 5.43
C LEU A 4 21.86 -1.96 5.97
N ILE A 5 22.70 -2.91 5.59
CA ILE A 5 22.64 -4.30 6.04
C ILE A 5 22.78 -4.39 7.57
N ASP A 6 23.70 -3.64 8.17
CA ASP A 6 23.89 -3.62 9.62
C ASP A 6 22.66 -3.01 10.32
N LYS A 7 22.08 -1.94 9.75
CA LYS A 7 20.85 -1.35 10.28
C LYS A 7 19.68 -2.34 10.23
N ILE A 8 19.50 -3.02 9.11
CA ILE A 8 18.45 -4.04 8.97
C ILE A 8 18.66 -5.14 10.01
N ARG A 9 19.86 -5.69 10.12
CA ARG A 9 20.15 -6.77 11.09
C ARG A 9 19.86 -6.38 12.54
N ARG A 10 20.10 -5.11 12.92
CA ARG A 10 19.95 -4.65 14.31
C ARG A 10 18.56 -4.10 14.64
N TYR A 11 17.91 -3.44 13.69
CA TYR A 11 16.72 -2.62 13.95
C TYR A 11 15.48 -3.06 13.16
N PHE A 12 15.59 -3.99 12.22
CA PHE A 12 14.43 -4.57 11.54
C PHE A 12 13.76 -5.59 12.46
N THR A 13 12.86 -5.12 13.31
CA THR A 13 12.07 -5.97 14.20
C THR A 13 10.61 -5.57 14.13
N PHE A 14 9.72 -6.56 14.24
CA PHE A 14 8.28 -6.32 14.41
C PHE A 14 7.95 -6.39 15.88
N THR A 15 7.25 -5.37 16.39
CA THR A 15 6.80 -5.39 17.79
C THR A 15 5.63 -6.35 17.92
N LYS A 16 5.37 -6.86 19.14
CA LYS A 16 4.24 -7.76 19.39
C LYS A 16 2.91 -7.11 19.01
N ASP A 17 2.74 -5.84 19.39
CA ASP A 17 1.52 -5.07 19.10
C ASP A 17 1.31 -4.86 17.60
N GLU A 18 2.40 -4.69 16.85
CA GLU A 18 2.38 -4.60 15.40
C GLU A 18 1.99 -5.92 14.74
N LEU A 19 2.56 -7.05 15.20
CA LEU A 19 2.18 -8.37 14.70
C LEU A 19 0.70 -8.69 14.98
N ILE A 20 0.21 -8.32 16.17
CA ILE A 20 -1.22 -8.43 16.52
C ILE A 20 -2.06 -7.55 15.59
N SER A 21 -1.63 -6.32 15.33
CA SER A 21 -2.32 -5.39 14.41
C SER A 21 -2.37 -5.91 12.98
N ILE A 22 -1.26 -6.45 12.47
CA ILE A 22 -1.18 -7.08 11.13
C ILE A 22 -2.09 -8.31 11.08
N GLY A 23 -2.05 -9.16 12.11
CA GLY A 23 -2.91 -10.35 12.20
C GLY A 23 -4.39 -9.99 12.21
N ALA A 24 -4.80 -9.01 13.03
CA ALA A 24 -6.18 -8.54 13.10
C ALA A 24 -6.65 -7.93 11.77
N ALA A 25 -5.83 -7.06 11.16
CA ALA A 25 -6.14 -6.47 9.85
C ALA A 25 -6.26 -7.55 8.77
N SER A 26 -5.35 -8.54 8.76
CA SER A 26 -5.36 -9.64 7.80
C SER A 26 -6.57 -10.55 7.93
N LEU A 27 -7.02 -10.80 9.16
CA LEU A 27 -8.22 -11.60 9.41
C LEU A 27 -9.47 -10.88 8.90
N ILE A 28 -9.66 -9.61 9.26
CA ILE A 28 -10.84 -8.83 8.86
C ILE A 28 -10.86 -8.57 7.35
N LEU A 29 -9.73 -8.15 6.77
CA LEU A 29 -9.65 -7.90 5.33
C LEU A 29 -9.66 -9.19 4.52
N GLY A 30 -9.05 -10.27 5.03
CA GLY A 30 -9.14 -11.59 4.41
C GLY A 30 -10.57 -12.10 4.37
N PHE A 31 -11.34 -11.86 5.45
CA PHE A 31 -12.78 -12.09 5.46
C PHE A 31 -13.48 -11.27 4.38
N VAL A 32 -13.30 -9.93 4.37
CA VAL A 32 -13.88 -9.02 3.36
C VAL A 32 -13.56 -9.48 1.93
N PHE A 33 -12.32 -9.89 1.69
CA PHE A 33 -11.85 -10.37 0.39
C PHE A 33 -12.51 -11.70 0.00
N ALA A 34 -12.65 -12.64 0.93
CA ALA A 34 -13.32 -13.91 0.70
C ALA A 34 -14.83 -13.75 0.45
N LEU A 35 -15.47 -12.76 1.08
CA LEU A 35 -16.91 -12.47 0.87
C LEU A 35 -17.24 -12.02 -0.56
N ARG A 36 -16.24 -11.65 -1.38
CA ARG A 36 -16.45 -11.39 -2.80
C ARG A 36 -17.14 -12.56 -3.52
N GLU A 37 -16.81 -13.79 -3.12
CA GLU A 37 -17.34 -15.03 -3.70
C GLU A 37 -18.49 -15.59 -2.86
N TRP A 38 -19.27 -14.74 -2.18
CA TRP A 38 -20.31 -15.09 -1.19
C TRP A 38 -21.14 -16.33 -1.53
N GLN A 39 -21.57 -16.49 -2.78
CA GLN A 39 -22.45 -17.61 -3.19
C GLN A 39 -21.75 -18.98 -3.23
N ASN A 40 -20.43 -19.01 -3.41
CA ASN A 40 -19.62 -20.22 -3.54
C ASN A 40 -18.47 -20.27 -2.52
N ALA A 41 -18.49 -19.41 -1.51
CA ALA A 41 -17.40 -19.27 -0.56
C ALA A 41 -17.23 -20.54 0.28
N SER A 42 -16.11 -21.22 0.10
CA SER A 42 -15.72 -22.33 0.97
C SER A 42 -14.92 -21.82 2.17
N ILE A 43 -14.81 -22.64 3.22
CA ILE A 43 -13.89 -22.39 4.35
C ILE A 43 -12.45 -22.24 3.83
N GLY A 44 -12.08 -22.97 2.78
CA GLY A 44 -10.77 -22.87 2.14
C GLY A 44 -10.51 -21.49 1.54
N ASP A 45 -11.52 -20.86 0.92
CA ASP A 45 -11.38 -19.52 0.33
C ASP A 45 -11.18 -18.45 1.39
N PHE A 46 -11.78 -18.62 2.56
CA PHE A 46 -11.52 -17.74 3.70
C PHE A 46 -10.06 -17.81 4.15
N PHE A 47 -9.53 -19.01 4.39
CA PHE A 47 -8.13 -19.17 4.80
C PHE A 47 -7.16 -18.69 3.71
N ALA A 48 -7.47 -18.96 2.43
CA ALA A 48 -6.70 -18.44 1.32
C ALA A 48 -6.73 -16.91 1.27
N GLY A 49 -7.89 -16.28 1.47
CA GLY A 49 -8.04 -14.82 1.56
C GLY A 49 -7.21 -14.22 2.69
N VAL A 50 -7.30 -14.76 3.91
CA VAL A 50 -6.50 -14.32 5.06
C VAL A 50 -5.00 -14.46 4.77
N LEU A 51 -4.57 -15.57 4.16
CA LEU A 51 -3.17 -15.78 3.80
C LEU A 51 -2.68 -14.78 2.75
N ILE A 52 -3.48 -14.55 1.70
CA ILE A 52 -3.18 -13.56 0.63
C ILE A 52 -2.98 -12.18 1.24
N VAL A 53 -3.92 -11.75 2.10
CA VAL A 53 -3.84 -10.43 2.74
C VAL A 53 -2.64 -10.35 3.67
N LEU A 54 -2.42 -11.38 4.51
CA LEU A 54 -1.32 -11.41 5.47
C LEU A 54 0.04 -11.26 4.79
N VAL A 55 0.29 -12.07 3.76
CA VAL A 55 1.56 -12.02 3.01
C VAL A 55 1.72 -10.67 2.32
N SER A 56 0.65 -10.13 1.72
CA SER A 56 0.70 -8.85 1.03
C SER A 56 0.98 -7.68 1.98
N LEU A 57 0.33 -7.65 3.15
CA LEU A 57 0.56 -6.62 4.17
C LEU A 57 1.97 -6.74 4.78
N LEU A 58 2.45 -7.95 5.06
CA LEU A 58 3.80 -8.16 5.56
C LEU A 58 4.84 -7.64 4.57
N PHE A 59 4.70 -7.94 3.28
CA PHE A 59 5.62 -7.43 2.26
C PHE A 59 5.57 -5.91 2.14
N HIS A 60 4.36 -5.34 2.09
CA HIS A 60 4.14 -3.90 2.04
C HIS A 60 4.82 -3.16 3.21
N ILE A 61 4.56 -3.59 4.45
CA ILE A 61 5.10 -2.97 5.67
C ILE A 61 6.61 -3.22 5.80
N ALA A 62 7.10 -4.40 5.39
CA ALA A 62 8.53 -4.71 5.43
C ALA A 62 9.33 -3.73 4.56
N VAL A 63 8.87 -3.40 3.36
CA VAL A 63 9.56 -2.42 2.50
C VAL A 63 9.52 -1.02 3.10
N GLN A 64 8.39 -0.60 3.66
CA GLN A 64 8.28 0.69 4.37
C GLN A 64 9.25 0.78 5.55
N LYS A 65 9.39 -0.29 6.33
CA LYS A 65 10.39 -0.37 7.40
C LYS A 65 11.82 -0.26 6.89
N ILE A 66 12.16 -0.96 5.82
CA ILE A 66 13.50 -0.89 5.22
C ILE A 66 13.79 0.53 4.73
N ALA A 67 12.83 1.18 4.07
CA ALA A 67 12.93 2.57 3.66
C ALA A 67 13.08 3.52 4.86
N GLY A 68 12.33 3.29 5.94
CA GLY A 68 12.45 4.03 7.20
C GLY A 68 13.84 3.93 7.80
N LEU A 69 14.40 2.73 7.91
CA LEU A 69 15.74 2.50 8.45
C LEU A 69 16.85 3.14 7.60
N HIS A 70 16.67 3.16 6.28
CA HIS A 70 17.55 3.89 5.37
C HIS A 70 17.61 5.38 5.75
N ASP A 71 16.45 5.99 5.97
CA ASP A 71 16.32 7.42 6.27
C ASP A 71 16.58 7.78 7.75
N GLY A 72 16.57 6.79 8.65
CA GLY A 72 16.85 6.96 10.08
C GLY A 72 15.58 7.11 10.93
N PHE A 73 14.48 6.51 10.49
CA PHE A 73 13.21 6.45 11.20
C PHE A 73 12.89 5.00 11.59
N GLY A 74 12.34 4.84 12.79
CA GLY A 74 11.56 3.67 13.15
C GLY A 74 10.16 3.83 12.58
N VAL A 75 9.63 2.75 12.03
CA VAL A 75 8.30 2.71 11.42
C VAL A 75 7.55 1.57 12.09
N GLU A 76 6.38 1.88 12.64
CA GLU A 76 5.52 0.89 13.30
C GLU A 76 4.14 0.94 12.66
N PHE A 77 3.63 -0.21 12.21
CA PHE A 77 2.27 -0.28 11.70
C PHE A 77 1.24 -0.27 12.84
N LYS A 78 0.22 0.58 12.73
CA LYS A 78 -0.95 0.59 13.61
C LYS A 78 -2.23 0.39 12.81
N VAL A 79 -3.05 -0.53 13.28
CA VAL A 79 -4.35 -0.82 12.68
C VAL A 79 -5.30 0.38 12.80
N TRP A 80 -6.06 0.65 11.74
CA TRP A 80 -7.11 1.66 11.75
C TRP A 80 -8.48 1.00 11.87
N TRP A 81 -8.90 0.74 13.11
CA TRP A 81 -10.12 0.00 13.41
C TRP A 81 -11.37 0.56 12.71
N MET A 82 -11.51 1.88 12.66
CA MET A 82 -12.65 2.51 11.98
C MET A 82 -12.66 2.22 10.48
N GLY A 83 -11.50 2.29 9.82
CA GLY A 83 -11.38 1.94 8.40
C GLY A 83 -11.75 0.48 8.13
N LEU A 84 -11.29 -0.44 8.99
CA LEU A 84 -11.64 -1.86 8.90
C LEU A 84 -13.14 -2.12 9.10
N LEU A 85 -13.76 -1.51 10.12
CA LEU A 85 -15.19 -1.67 10.39
C LEU A 85 -16.05 -1.08 9.27
N ILE A 86 -15.66 0.07 8.71
CA ILE A 86 -16.34 0.67 7.55
C ILE A 86 -16.26 -0.27 6.34
N GLY A 87 -15.06 -0.76 6.01
CA GLY A 87 -14.87 -1.71 4.91
C GLY A 87 -15.70 -2.98 5.08
N LEU A 88 -15.72 -3.53 6.29
CA LEU A 88 -16.52 -4.70 6.65
C LEU A 88 -18.02 -4.44 6.48
N THR A 89 -18.52 -3.32 7.02
CA THR A 89 -19.94 -2.94 6.98
C THR A 89 -20.41 -2.74 5.54
N ILE A 90 -19.65 -2.02 4.73
CA ILE A 90 -19.98 -1.79 3.31
C ILE A 90 -19.99 -3.12 2.54
N THR A 91 -19.04 -4.01 2.82
CA THR A 91 -18.97 -5.33 2.18
C THR A 91 -20.21 -6.16 2.51
N PHE A 92 -20.70 -6.14 3.75
CA PHE A 92 -21.94 -6.83 4.12
C PHE A 92 -23.17 -6.25 3.43
N ILE A 93 -23.34 -4.92 3.45
CA ILE A 93 -24.49 -4.24 2.82
C ILE A 93 -24.53 -4.53 1.32
N THR A 94 -23.35 -4.56 0.68
CA THR A 94 -23.22 -4.79 -0.77
C THR A 94 -23.10 -6.26 -1.15
N LYS A 95 -23.27 -7.19 -0.20
CA LYS A 95 -23.12 -8.64 -0.41
C LYS A 95 -21.82 -9.03 -1.12
N GLY A 96 -20.72 -8.37 -0.77
CA GLY A 96 -19.39 -8.62 -1.34
C GLY A 96 -19.08 -7.88 -2.65
N SER A 97 -20.02 -7.10 -3.21
CA SER A 97 -19.78 -6.38 -4.46
C SER A 97 -18.72 -5.29 -4.33
N VAL A 98 -18.65 -4.62 -3.17
CA VAL A 98 -17.70 -3.51 -2.90
C VAL A 98 -16.64 -3.98 -1.91
N TRP A 99 -15.88 -5.00 -2.31
CA TRP A 99 -14.78 -5.55 -1.50
C TRP A 99 -13.47 -4.75 -1.62
N TRP A 100 -13.37 -3.88 -2.63
CA TRP A 100 -12.13 -3.14 -2.94
C TRP A 100 -11.82 -2.00 -1.96
N ILE A 101 -12.70 -1.72 -0.99
CA ILE A 101 -12.44 -0.73 0.06
C ILE A 101 -11.59 -1.39 1.15
N VAL A 102 -10.26 -1.27 1.00
CA VAL A 102 -9.28 -1.93 1.86
C VAL A 102 -8.49 -0.88 2.65
N PHE A 103 -8.81 -0.75 3.94
CA PHE A 103 -8.15 0.20 4.85
C PHE A 103 -7.48 -0.55 6.02
N PRO A 104 -6.27 -1.09 5.85
CA PRO A 104 -5.64 -1.92 6.88
C PRO A 104 -5.19 -1.10 8.10
N GLY A 105 -4.70 0.11 7.89
CA GLY A 105 -4.04 0.91 8.93
C GLY A 105 -3.08 1.91 8.35
N GLY A 106 -2.26 2.48 9.23
CA GLY A 106 -1.26 3.46 8.86
C GLY A 106 0.03 3.31 9.66
N LEU A 107 0.99 4.18 9.35
CA LEU A 107 2.31 4.16 9.95
C LEU A 107 2.42 5.14 11.12
N VAL A 108 3.14 4.74 12.15
CA VAL A 108 3.63 5.63 13.19
C VAL A 108 5.15 5.73 13.06
N PHE A 109 5.62 6.96 12.93
CA PHE A 109 7.04 7.26 12.78
C PHE A 109 7.65 7.61 14.13
N SER A 110 8.78 6.97 14.44
CA SER A 110 9.64 7.33 15.56
C SER A 110 11.02 7.71 15.03
N MET A 111 11.66 8.71 15.62
CA MET A 111 12.98 9.15 15.17
C MET A 111 14.07 8.31 15.83
N LEU A 112 14.97 7.73 15.04
CA LEU A 112 16.16 7.07 15.56
C LEU A 112 17.30 8.08 15.65
N ALA A 113 17.37 8.79 16.77
CA ALA A 113 18.34 9.86 17.06
C ALA A 113 19.76 9.56 16.56
N ARG A 114 20.28 8.37 16.87
CA ARG A 114 21.63 7.90 16.51
C ARG A 114 21.87 7.87 15.00
N HIS A 115 20.85 7.58 14.20
CA HIS A 115 20.96 7.47 12.73
C HIS A 115 20.85 8.81 11.99
N ARG A 116 20.52 9.90 12.70
CA ARG A 116 20.34 11.23 12.12
C ARG A 116 21.32 12.27 12.64
N LEU A 117 22.32 11.87 13.43
CA LEU A 117 23.43 12.75 13.82
C LEU A 117 24.13 13.27 12.55
N GLY A 118 24.28 14.60 12.45
CA GLY A 118 24.87 15.28 11.29
C GLY A 118 23.96 15.45 10.08
N LYS A 119 22.71 14.98 10.09
CA LYS A 119 21.74 15.28 9.01
C LYS A 119 21.13 16.67 9.19
N PHE A 120 21.03 17.41 8.09
CA PHE A 120 20.36 18.72 8.06
C PHE A 120 18.88 18.58 8.44
N ARG A 121 18.44 19.40 9.41
CA ARG A 121 17.12 19.36 10.08
C ARG A 121 16.88 18.04 10.82
N TYR A 122 17.08 18.07 12.13
CA TYR A 122 16.94 16.90 13.00
C TYR A 122 15.48 16.41 13.12
N GLY A 123 14.49 17.29 12.92
CA GLY A 123 13.05 17.01 13.14
C GLY A 123 12.40 15.99 12.20
N MET A 124 11.14 15.68 12.53
CA MET A 124 10.21 14.94 11.67
C MET A 124 9.77 15.83 10.50
N ASN A 125 10.32 15.57 9.32
CA ASN A 125 9.94 16.28 8.10
C ASN A 125 8.97 15.38 7.30
N TYR A 126 7.93 15.98 6.71
CA TYR A 126 6.97 15.27 5.88
C TYR A 126 7.60 14.65 4.64
N TRP A 127 8.66 15.24 4.09
CA TRP A 127 9.28 14.72 2.85
C TRP A 127 9.86 13.30 3.00
N PRO A 128 10.75 13.01 3.97
CA PRO A 128 11.17 11.63 4.24
C PRO A 128 10.00 10.70 4.60
N MET A 129 9.04 11.17 5.41
CA MET A 129 7.87 10.37 5.78
C MET A 129 7.04 9.97 4.56
N ALA A 130 6.86 10.89 3.61
CA ALA A 130 6.17 10.65 2.36
C ALA A 130 6.89 9.62 1.50
N ILE A 131 8.22 9.69 1.37
CA ILE A 131 9.00 8.70 0.62
C ILE A 131 8.85 7.31 1.25
N ILE A 132 8.94 7.24 2.59
CA ILE A 132 8.78 5.99 3.33
C ILE A 132 7.37 5.44 3.15
N ALA A 133 6.34 6.27 3.38
CA ALA A 133 4.94 5.86 3.21
C ALA A 133 4.67 5.38 1.78
N PHE A 134 5.14 6.12 0.78
CA PHE A 134 4.97 5.79 -0.64
C PHE A 134 5.69 4.53 -1.10
N SER A 135 6.77 4.13 -0.41
CA SER A 135 7.45 2.86 -0.70
C SER A 135 6.55 1.63 -0.50
N GLY A 136 5.52 1.73 0.35
CA GLY A 136 4.53 0.66 0.54
C GLY A 136 3.66 0.42 -0.69
N PRO A 137 2.90 1.41 -1.19
CA PRO A 137 2.14 1.29 -2.43
C PRO A 137 2.99 0.80 -3.61
N ILE A 138 4.23 1.31 -3.77
CA ILE A 138 5.15 0.78 -4.79
C ILE A 138 5.44 -0.71 -4.56
N ALA A 139 5.78 -1.08 -3.32
CA ALA A 139 6.08 -2.47 -2.97
C ALA A 139 4.91 -3.40 -3.30
N SER A 140 3.67 -3.00 -2.99
CA SER A 140 2.48 -3.77 -3.33
C SER A 140 2.34 -3.97 -4.84
N ILE A 141 2.49 -2.92 -5.65
CA ILE A 141 2.37 -3.07 -7.11
C ILE A 141 3.47 -3.98 -7.66
N VAL A 142 4.71 -3.82 -7.20
CA VAL A 142 5.84 -4.67 -7.59
C VAL A 142 5.58 -6.12 -7.19
N PHE A 143 5.15 -6.36 -5.94
CA PHE A 143 4.84 -7.68 -5.42
C PHE A 143 3.74 -8.37 -6.22
N GLY A 144 2.62 -7.70 -6.45
CA GLY A 144 1.55 -8.23 -7.29
C GLY A 144 2.03 -8.55 -8.70
N THR A 145 2.82 -7.65 -9.30
CA THR A 145 3.35 -7.84 -10.67
C THR A 145 4.28 -9.04 -10.77
N ILE A 146 5.08 -9.31 -9.73
CA ILE A 146 5.91 -10.53 -9.66
C ILE A 146 5.01 -11.78 -9.72
N PHE A 147 3.96 -11.87 -8.89
CA PHE A 147 3.04 -13.02 -8.90
C PHE A 147 2.29 -13.16 -10.23
N LYS A 148 1.89 -12.04 -10.85
CA LYS A 148 1.25 -12.07 -12.16
C LYS A 148 2.19 -12.60 -13.24
N ASN A 149 3.46 -12.18 -13.24
CA ASN A 149 4.45 -12.67 -14.18
C ASN A 149 4.79 -14.15 -13.97
N ILE A 150 4.89 -14.61 -12.71
CA ILE A 150 5.08 -16.04 -12.41
C ILE A 150 3.90 -16.86 -12.96
N ASN A 151 2.67 -16.40 -12.77
CA ASN A 151 1.48 -17.08 -13.29
C ASN A 151 1.50 -17.18 -14.83
N LEU A 152 1.84 -16.08 -15.52
CA LEU A 152 1.84 -16.00 -16.98
C LEU A 152 2.99 -16.77 -17.64
N TYR A 153 4.21 -16.64 -17.13
CA TYR A 153 5.41 -17.12 -17.84
C TYR A 153 5.95 -18.46 -17.31
N ILE A 154 5.74 -18.79 -16.03
CA ILE A 154 6.35 -19.98 -15.42
C ILE A 154 5.34 -21.12 -15.33
N LEU A 155 4.19 -20.86 -14.72
CA LEU A 155 3.25 -21.94 -14.42
C LEU A 155 2.29 -22.24 -15.59
N ASN A 156 1.95 -21.23 -16.40
CA ASN A 156 1.00 -21.33 -17.51
C ASN A 156 -0.30 -22.07 -17.17
N SER A 157 -0.65 -22.14 -15.88
CA SER A 157 -1.71 -23.01 -15.36
C SER A 157 -2.91 -22.21 -14.86
N GLY A 158 -2.91 -20.88 -15.03
CA GLY A 158 -4.00 -20.01 -14.61
C GLY A 158 -4.32 -20.17 -13.12
N PHE A 159 -3.29 -20.33 -12.28
CA PHE A 159 -3.49 -20.61 -10.87
C PHE A 159 -4.15 -19.41 -10.19
N GLY A 160 -5.45 -19.50 -9.94
CA GLY A 160 -6.29 -18.36 -9.55
C GLY A 160 -5.82 -17.62 -8.30
N LEU A 161 -5.06 -18.28 -7.41
CA LEU A 161 -4.50 -17.67 -6.21
C LEU A 161 -3.52 -16.51 -6.54
N PHE A 162 -2.66 -16.67 -7.55
CA PHE A 162 -1.69 -15.62 -7.91
C PHE A 162 -2.35 -14.40 -8.52
N ASP A 163 -3.41 -14.62 -9.30
CA ASP A 163 -4.24 -13.52 -9.78
C ASP A 163 -4.98 -12.82 -8.62
N LYS A 164 -5.47 -13.56 -7.63
CA LYS A 164 -6.06 -12.97 -6.41
C LYS A 164 -5.04 -12.13 -5.62
N ILE A 165 -3.79 -12.59 -5.46
CA ILE A 165 -2.69 -11.81 -4.84
C ILE A 165 -2.44 -10.52 -5.63
N PHE A 166 -2.33 -10.63 -6.95
CA PHE A 166 -2.09 -9.49 -7.83
C PHE A 166 -3.18 -8.43 -7.67
N ILE A 167 -4.45 -8.82 -7.81
CA ILE A 167 -5.58 -7.90 -7.72
C ILE A 167 -5.64 -7.26 -6.32
N PHE A 168 -5.45 -8.05 -5.25
CA PHE A 168 -5.46 -7.50 -3.89
C PHE A 168 -4.37 -6.44 -3.68
N ASN A 169 -3.15 -6.68 -4.17
CA ASN A 169 -2.05 -5.73 -4.03
C ASN A 169 -2.27 -4.43 -4.83
N LEU A 170 -2.87 -4.51 -6.02
CA LEU A 170 -3.24 -3.33 -6.78
C LEU A 170 -4.27 -2.46 -6.04
N VAL A 171 -5.31 -3.11 -5.52
CA VAL A 171 -6.35 -2.44 -4.72
C VAL A 171 -5.74 -1.82 -3.46
N LEU A 172 -4.90 -2.57 -2.73
CA LEU A 172 -4.19 -2.08 -1.56
C LEU A 172 -3.36 -0.83 -1.87
N ALA A 173 -2.60 -0.85 -2.97
CA ALA A 173 -1.79 0.31 -3.38
C ALA A 173 -2.64 1.54 -3.71
N ALA A 174 -3.76 1.37 -4.41
CA ALA A 174 -4.67 2.47 -4.73
C ALA A 174 -5.35 3.04 -3.47
N CYS A 175 -5.86 2.18 -2.58
CA CYS A 175 -6.52 2.60 -1.34
C CYS A 175 -5.55 3.31 -0.38
N GLN A 176 -4.31 2.82 -0.26
CA GLN A 176 -3.31 3.45 0.60
C GLN A 176 -2.90 4.85 0.14
N MET A 177 -3.03 5.15 -1.15
CA MET A 177 -2.73 6.48 -1.68
C MET A 177 -3.83 7.52 -1.41
N LEU A 178 -4.95 7.16 -0.78
CA LEU A 178 -5.97 8.14 -0.41
C LEU A 178 -5.44 9.11 0.66
N PRO A 179 -5.79 10.42 0.60
CA PRO A 179 -5.22 11.44 1.46
C PRO A 179 -5.98 11.51 2.80
N ILE A 180 -6.21 10.36 3.44
CA ILE A 180 -7.01 10.23 4.67
C ILE A 180 -6.08 9.73 5.79
N PRO A 181 -5.89 10.47 6.89
CA PRO A 181 -5.15 9.95 8.04
C PRO A 181 -5.82 8.68 8.60
N PRO A 182 -5.09 7.58 8.85
CA PRO A 182 -3.63 7.45 8.89
C PRO A 182 -2.97 6.83 7.63
N LEU A 183 -3.67 6.72 6.50
CA LEU A 183 -3.20 6.04 5.27
C LEU A 183 -1.98 6.71 4.64
N ASP A 184 -1.16 5.97 3.89
CA ASP A 184 0.13 6.44 3.36
C ASP A 184 0.04 7.73 2.52
N GLY A 185 -1.05 7.89 1.78
CA GLY A 185 -1.30 9.02 0.89
C GLY A 185 -1.32 10.37 1.61
N HIS A 186 -1.70 10.42 2.90
CA HIS A 186 -1.72 11.69 3.63
C HIS A 186 -0.31 12.28 3.81
N TYR A 187 0.70 11.45 4.08
CA TYR A 187 2.09 11.93 4.20
C TYR A 187 2.58 12.55 2.89
N MET A 188 2.28 11.90 1.76
CA MET A 188 2.65 12.41 0.44
C MET A 188 1.91 13.70 0.09
N PHE A 189 0.61 13.76 0.37
CA PHE A 189 -0.20 14.96 0.16
C PHE A 189 0.35 16.17 0.93
N PHE A 190 0.71 15.99 2.21
CA PHE A 190 1.28 17.07 3.04
C PHE A 190 2.74 17.39 2.72
N ALA A 191 3.49 16.45 2.14
CA ALA A 191 4.86 16.71 1.70
C ALA A 191 4.90 17.55 0.41
N SER A 192 4.11 17.16 -0.59
CA SER A 192 4.00 17.89 -1.86
C SER A 192 2.70 17.51 -2.57
N ARG A 193 1.76 18.45 -2.60
CA ARG A 193 0.44 18.27 -3.24
C ARG A 193 0.55 17.93 -4.72
N SER A 194 1.50 18.55 -5.43
CA SER A 194 1.74 18.27 -6.85
C SER A 194 2.33 16.88 -7.07
N THR A 195 3.35 16.49 -6.30
CA THR A 195 3.93 15.13 -6.36
C THR A 195 2.89 14.08 -6.02
N TYR A 196 2.05 14.34 -5.02
CA TYR A 196 0.92 13.48 -4.68
C TYR A 196 -0.04 13.28 -5.85
N ALA A 197 -0.50 14.36 -6.49
CA ALA A 197 -1.43 14.27 -7.63
C ALA A 197 -0.84 13.45 -8.78
N PHE A 198 0.46 13.60 -9.07
CA PHE A 198 1.16 12.78 -10.05
C PHE A 198 1.16 11.30 -9.67
N LEU A 199 1.65 10.97 -8.48
CA LEU A 199 1.82 9.58 -8.05
C LEU A 199 0.48 8.85 -7.87
N LEU A 200 -0.52 9.53 -7.30
CA LEU A 200 -1.89 9.02 -7.24
C LEU A 200 -2.44 8.78 -8.64
N GLY A 201 -2.27 9.76 -9.54
CA GLY A 201 -2.70 9.66 -10.93
C GLY A 201 -2.10 8.45 -11.64
N VAL A 202 -0.80 8.21 -11.47
CA VAL A 202 -0.11 7.04 -12.02
C VAL A 202 -0.68 5.74 -11.45
N ILE A 203 -0.79 5.61 -10.13
CA ILE A 203 -1.26 4.38 -9.48
C ILE A 203 -2.72 4.08 -9.83
N VAL A 204 -3.61 5.06 -9.68
CA VAL A 204 -5.04 4.89 -9.99
C VAL A 204 -5.23 4.56 -11.46
N THR A 205 -4.54 5.26 -12.36
CA THR A 205 -4.63 4.95 -13.79
C THR A 205 -4.12 3.55 -14.07
N TYR A 206 -3.00 3.13 -13.49
CA TYR A 206 -2.50 1.77 -13.66
C TYR A 206 -3.53 0.73 -13.20
N VAL A 207 -4.16 0.93 -12.05
CA VAL A 207 -5.22 0.03 -11.55
C VAL A 207 -6.43 0.00 -12.48
N VAL A 208 -6.87 1.15 -13.01
CA VAL A 208 -7.99 1.23 -13.96
C VAL A 208 -7.64 0.57 -15.31
N LEU A 209 -6.45 0.82 -15.85
CA LEU A 209 -5.99 0.19 -17.09
C LEU A 209 -5.95 -1.33 -16.95
N VAL A 210 -5.42 -1.83 -15.84
CA VAL A 210 -5.29 -3.28 -15.60
C VAL A 210 -6.62 -3.93 -15.29
N LEU A 211 -7.38 -3.43 -14.30
CA LEU A 211 -8.60 -4.11 -13.85
C LEU A 211 -9.79 -3.83 -14.76
N GLY A 212 -9.89 -2.61 -15.31
CA GLY A 212 -11.00 -2.20 -16.18
C GLY A 212 -10.78 -2.55 -17.64
N LEU A 213 -9.62 -2.20 -18.20
CA LEU A 213 -9.33 -2.37 -19.63
C LEU A 213 -8.49 -3.62 -19.96
N GLN A 214 -7.97 -4.33 -18.96
CA GLN A 214 -7.05 -5.46 -19.13
C GLN A 214 -5.76 -5.10 -19.90
N ILE A 215 -5.34 -3.83 -19.83
CA ILE A 215 -4.13 -3.31 -20.47
C ILE A 215 -3.00 -3.22 -19.42
N TYR A 216 -2.00 -4.09 -19.55
CA TYR A 216 -0.83 -4.12 -18.66
C TYR A 216 0.28 -3.18 -19.17
N SER A 217 0.11 -1.86 -19.01
CA SER A 217 1.12 -0.89 -19.46
C SER A 217 1.41 0.22 -18.45
N TRP A 218 2.61 0.18 -17.88
CA TRP A 218 3.15 1.22 -17.00
C TRP A 218 3.42 2.53 -17.74
N VAL A 219 3.76 2.45 -19.03
CA VAL A 219 4.04 3.63 -19.86
C VAL A 219 2.79 4.49 -19.99
N TRP A 220 1.65 3.88 -20.31
CA TRP A 220 0.37 4.59 -20.38
C TRP A 220 -0.05 5.19 -19.04
N ALA A 221 0.16 4.46 -17.95
CA ALA A 221 -0.12 4.97 -16.60
C ALA A 221 0.73 6.22 -16.25
N ILE A 222 2.02 6.23 -16.62
CA ILE A 222 2.91 7.38 -16.40
C ILE A 222 2.48 8.58 -17.26
N ILE A 223 2.16 8.36 -18.54
CA ILE A 223 1.73 9.43 -19.46
C ILE A 223 0.45 10.08 -18.94
N ILE A 224 -0.56 9.28 -18.60
CA ILE A 224 -1.84 9.80 -18.09
C ILE A 224 -1.64 10.46 -16.72
N GLY A 225 -0.81 9.89 -15.84
CA GLY A 225 -0.44 10.51 -14.56
C GLY A 225 0.24 11.88 -14.74
N ALA A 226 1.12 12.03 -15.73
CA ALA A 226 1.75 13.30 -16.09
C ALA A 226 0.73 14.33 -16.62
N ILE A 227 -0.25 13.88 -17.41
CA ILE A 227 -1.36 14.74 -17.88
C ILE A 227 -2.20 15.21 -16.68
N LEU A 228 -2.58 14.31 -15.77
CA LEU A 228 -3.34 14.65 -14.56
C LEU A 228 -2.59 15.63 -13.67
N TRP A 229 -1.28 15.42 -13.50
CA TRP A 229 -0.40 16.35 -12.79
C TRP A 229 -0.37 17.73 -13.43
N LEU A 230 -0.24 17.81 -14.76
CA LEU A 230 -0.23 19.08 -15.49
C LEU A 230 -1.57 19.83 -15.35
N ILE A 231 -2.69 19.11 -15.46
CA ILE A 231 -4.03 19.67 -15.24
C ILE A 231 -4.16 20.20 -13.81
N TYR A 232 -3.74 19.41 -12.81
CA TYR A 232 -3.74 19.81 -11.41
C TYR A 232 -2.90 21.07 -11.19
N TYR A 233 -1.70 21.12 -11.76
CA TYR A 233 -0.80 22.25 -11.65
C TYR A 233 -1.41 23.54 -12.24
N ILE A 234 -1.98 23.46 -13.45
CA ILE A 234 -2.57 24.62 -14.15
C ILE A 234 -3.82 25.13 -13.42
N LYS A 235 -4.68 24.23 -12.94
CA LYS A 235 -6.00 24.59 -12.37
C LYS A 235 -5.95 24.96 -10.90
N PHE A 236 -5.07 24.32 -10.11
CA PHE A 236 -5.04 24.50 -8.66
C PHE A 236 -3.74 25.13 -8.18
N GLU A 237 -2.59 24.50 -8.46
CA GLU A 237 -1.32 24.92 -7.85
C GLU A 237 -0.93 26.34 -8.29
N ARG A 238 -1.03 26.65 -9.58
CA ARG A 238 -0.70 27.98 -10.11
C ARG A 238 -1.55 29.11 -9.53
N VAL A 239 -2.79 28.83 -9.13
CA VAL A 239 -3.73 29.84 -8.60
C VAL A 239 -3.56 30.01 -7.09
N ALA A 240 -3.07 28.98 -6.39
CA ALA A 240 -2.89 28.99 -4.95
C ALA A 240 -1.65 29.77 -4.47
N TRP A 241 -0.75 30.15 -5.38
CA TRP A 241 0.46 30.95 -5.16
C TRP A 241 0.37 32.28 -5.90
#